data_AF-A0A7T8DVA1-F1
#
_entry.id   AF-A0A7T8DVA1-F1
#
_cell.length_a   1.000
_cell.length_b   1.000
_cell.length_c   1.000
_cell.angle_alpha   90.00
_cell.angle_beta   90.00
_cell.angle_gamma   90.00
#
_symmetry.space_group_name_H-M   'P 1'
#
loop_
_entity.id
_entity.type
_entity.pdbx_description
1 polymer ?
#
loop_
_entity_poly.entity_id
_entity_poly.type
_entity_poly.pdbx_seq_one_letter_code
_entity_poly.pdbx_strand_id
1 'polypeptide(L)' 'MAKFVMFVYTLIIFLFLFLIETGRVGSEKTTIPCDNDHDCDEVFNCMRMCIDGFCDYVVLNL' A
#
# COMPACT_ATOMS: atom_id res chain seq x y z
N MET A 1 -2.53 21.62 -29.99
CA MET A 1 -2.53 20.14 -29.94
C MET A 1 -1.39 19.59 -29.08
N ALA A 2 -0.13 19.97 -29.30
CA ALA A 2 1.02 19.49 -28.50
C ALA A 2 0.90 19.74 -26.98
N LYS A 3 0.40 20.91 -26.55
CA LYS A 3 0.23 21.25 -25.13
C LYS A 3 -0.78 20.34 -24.42
N PHE A 4 -1.85 19.94 -25.12
CA PHE A 4 -2.87 19.03 -24.58
C PHE A 4 -2.30 17.62 -24.40
N VAL A 5 -1.51 17.16 -25.38
CA VAL A 5 -0.83 15.85 -25.30
C VAL A 5 0.17 15.80 -24.14
N MET A 6 0.96 16.86 -23.94
CA MET A 6 1.87 16.95 -22.79
C MET A 6 1.14 16.91 -21.45
N PHE A 7 0.03 17.65 -21.32
CA PHE A 7 -0.78 17.67 -20.11
C PHE A 7 -1.31 16.28 -19.76
N VAL A 8 -1.86 15.57 -20.75
CA VAL A 8 -2.36 14.20 -20.56
C VAL A 8 -1.24 13.26 -20.11
N TYR A 9 -0.06 13.35 -20.72
CA TYR A 9 1.10 12.53 -20.33
C TYR A 9 1.54 12.79 -18.88
N THR A 10 1.63 14.05 -18.47
CA THR A 10 2.01 14.39 -17.09
C THR A 10 0.99 13.87 -16.07
N LEU A 11 -0.30 13.93 -16.41
CA LEU A 11 -1.38 13.49 -15.54
C LEU A 11 -1.37 11.96 -15.39
N ILE A 12 -1.12 11.23 -16.49
CA ILE A 12 -0.93 9.78 -16.47
C ILE A 12 0.25 9.40 -15.56
N ILE A 13 1.42 10.04 -15.72
CA ILE A 13 2.60 9.76 -14.89
C ILE A 13 2.29 10.02 -13.41
N PHE A 14 1.63 11.13 -13.10
CA PHE A 14 1.26 11.46 -11.73
C PHE A 14 0.32 10.42 -11.11
N LEU A 15 -0.70 9.99 -11.86
CA LEU A 15 -1.61 8.93 -11.42
C LEU A 15 -0.91 7.59 -11.23
N PHE A 16 0.03 7.22 -12.11
CA PHE A 16 0.82 5.99 -11.95
C PHE A 16 1.68 6.01 -10.70
N LEU A 17 2.38 7.12 -10.42
CA LEU A 17 3.19 7.27 -9.22
C LEU A 17 2.31 7.21 -7.97
N PHE A 18 1.17 7.92 -7.99
CA PHE A 18 0.21 7.87 -6.89
C PHE A 18 -0.32 6.45 -6.65
N LEU A 19 -0.71 5.74 -7.71
CA LEU A 19 -1.20 4.35 -7.64
C LEU A 19 -0.14 3.40 -7.10
N ILE A 20 1.14 3.55 -7.49
CA ILE A 20 2.25 2.73 -6.99
C ILE A 20 2.48 2.99 -5.50
N GLU A 21 2.47 4.25 -5.05
CA GLU A 21 2.59 4.58 -3.64
C GLU A 21 1.40 4.02 -2.84
N THR A 22 0.17 4.23 -3.32
CA THR A 22 -1.02 3.67 -2.66
C THR A 22 -1.12 2.15 -2.76
N GLY A 23 -0.51 1.52 -3.76
CA GLY A 23 -0.47 0.06 -3.91
C GLY A 23 0.65 -0.59 -3.10
N ARG A 24 1.66 0.18 -2.68
CA ARG A 24 2.67 -0.25 -1.68
C ARG A 24 2.22 0.02 -0.25
N VAL A 25 1.50 1.11 -0.03
CA VAL A 25 0.82 1.43 1.25
C VAL A 25 -0.45 0.61 1.43
N GLY A 26 -1.08 0.21 0.33
CA GLY A 26 -2.12 -0.79 0.22
C GLY A 26 -1.51 -2.15 -0.09
N SER A 27 -0.59 -2.57 0.77
CA SER A 27 -0.81 -3.81 1.48
C SER A 27 -1.10 -5.04 0.63
N GLU A 28 -0.16 -5.97 0.66
CA GLU A 28 -0.50 -7.38 0.62
C GLU A 28 -1.36 -7.70 1.86
N LYS A 29 -2.60 -7.19 1.89
CA LYS A 29 -3.57 -7.42 2.96
C LYS A 29 -3.68 -8.91 3.06
N THR A 30 -3.18 -9.46 4.15
CA THR A 30 -3.43 -10.88 4.38
C THR A 30 -4.93 -11.01 4.57
N THR A 31 -5.52 -12.08 4.05
CA THR A 31 -6.94 -12.36 4.22
C THR A 31 -7.30 -12.72 5.67
N ILE A 32 -6.39 -12.49 6.61
CA ILE A 32 -6.47 -12.82 8.02
C ILE A 32 -7.18 -11.65 8.71
N PRO A 33 -8.43 -11.84 9.19
CA PRO A 33 -9.10 -10.83 9.99
C PRO A 33 -8.45 -10.69 11.36
N CYS A 34 -8.46 -9.49 11.93
CA CYS A 34 -7.96 -9.18 13.26
C CYS A 34 -8.81 -8.10 13.94
N ASP A 35 -8.86 -8.12 15.26
CA ASP A 35 -9.43 -7.05 16.08
C ASP A 35 -8.32 -6.18 16.71
N ASN A 36 -7.15 -6.78 16.93
CA ASN A 36 -5.97 -6.12 17.50
C ASN A 36 -4.66 -6.71 16.94
N ASP A 37 -3.54 -6.02 17.16
CA ASP A 37 -2.23 -6.41 16.60
C ASP A 37 -1.74 -7.79 17.09
N HIS A 38 -2.19 -8.28 18.26
CA HIS A 38 -1.81 -9.60 18.77
C HIS A 38 -2.49 -10.75 18.02
N ASP A 39 -3.54 -10.47 17.25
CA ASP A 39 -4.21 -11.48 16.42
C ASP A 39 -3.39 -11.80 15.15
N CYS A 40 -2.38 -10.98 14.85
CA CYS A 40 -1.51 -11.16 13.70
C CYS A 40 -0.27 -11.96 14.10
N ASP A 41 -0.15 -13.19 13.59
CA ASP A 41 1.03 -14.03 13.82
C ASP A 41 2.31 -13.29 13.40
N GLU A 42 3.31 -13.28 14.28
CA GLU A 42 4.64 -12.76 13.97
C GLU A 42 5.35 -13.72 13.01
N VAL A 43 5.56 -13.30 11.75
CA VAL A 43 6.37 -14.07 10.80
C VAL A 43 7.79 -13.53 10.84
N PHE A 44 8.77 -14.43 10.90
CA PHE A 44 10.18 -14.11 10.81
C PHE A 44 10.43 -13.05 9.71
N ASN A 45 10.95 -11.89 10.11
CA ASN A 45 11.30 -10.71 9.29
C ASN A 45 10.21 -9.72 8.85
N CYS A 46 8.93 -9.89 9.21
CA CYS A 46 7.91 -8.86 8.94
C CYS A 46 7.03 -8.60 10.17
N MET A 47 6.93 -7.33 10.58
CA MET A 47 5.95 -6.91 11.57
C MET A 47 4.58 -6.83 10.89
N ARG A 48 3.61 -7.59 11.39
CA ARG A 48 2.22 -7.47 10.96
C ARG A 48 1.44 -6.65 11.96
N MET A 49 0.66 -5.69 11.46
CA MET A 49 -0.23 -4.86 12.27
C MET A 49 -1.66 -5.04 11.79
N CYS A 50 -2.61 -4.85 12.71
CA CYS A 50 -4.01 -4.90 12.40
C CYS A 50 -4.46 -3.55 11.82
N ILE A 51 -4.70 -3.50 10.51
CA ILE A 51 -5.08 -2.29 9.78
C ILE A 51 -6.42 -2.56 9.09
N ASP A 52 -7.42 -1.74 9.41
CA ASP A 52 -8.80 -1.88 8.91
C ASP A 52 -9.43 -3.27 9.16
N GLY A 53 -9.08 -3.92 10.27
CA GLY A 53 -9.61 -5.24 10.63
C GLY A 53 -8.96 -6.42 9.90
N PHE A 54 -7.83 -6.19 9.22
CA PHE A 54 -7.04 -7.24 8.58
C PHE A 54 -5.56 -7.11 8.94
N CYS A 55 -4.87 -8.25 9.03
CA CYS A 55 -3.44 -8.26 9.28
C CYS A 55 -2.68 -7.81 8.03
N ASP A 56 -1.75 -6.90 8.22
CA ASP A 56 -1.06 -6.22 7.14
C ASP A 56 0.44 -6.14 7.38
N TYR A 57 1.23 -6.19 6.33
CA TYR A 57 2.69 -6.10 6.44
C TYR A 57 3.14 -4.64 6.51
N VAL A 58 3.68 -4.25 7.65
CA VAL A 58 4.26 -2.92 7.80
C VAL A 58 5.76 -3.00 7.56
N VAL A 59 6.20 -2.54 6.38
CA VAL A 59 7.63 -2.33 6.12
C VAL A 59 8.04 -1.06 6.87
N LEU A 60 8.75 -1.23 7.99
CA LEU A 60 9.40 -0.14 8.71
C LEU A 60 10.53 0.42 7.84
N ASN A 61 10.24 1.41 7.00
CA ASN A 61 11.29 2.25 6.41
C ASN A 61 11.81 3.19 7.50
N LEU A 62 12.96 2.84 8.07
CA LEU A 62 13.83 3.72 8.87
C LEU A 62 14.56 4.71 7.97
#